data_AF-A0A543EAR2-F1
#
_entry.id   AF-A0A543EAR2-F1
#
_cell.length_a   1.000
_cell.length_b   1.000
_cell.length_c   1.000
_cell.angle_alpha   90.00
_cell.angle_beta   90.00
_cell.angle_gamma   90.00
#
_symmetry.space_group_name_H-M   'P 1'
#
loop_
_entity.id
_entity.type
_entity.pdbx_description
1 polymer ?
#
loop_
_entity_poly.entity_id
_entity_poly.type
_entity_poly.pdbx_seq_one_letter_code
_entity_poly.pdbx_strand_id
1 'polypeptide(L)'
;MTQRTSPARGKTQTQIRAEARTRESKALDLRLLGYSHDRIARELGYAHRSAAKKAIDRALAGIPREAAKQLRDIELERLDLAQRSLADGIVRGNLGAIDRLLRIMDHRAKLLGLYEPQADSGIAEVAAVLGAWLGKVREEDDALDADLPDREPQTPQDPLEGENARQRRAGSV
;
A
#
# COMPACT_ATOMS: atom_id res chain seq x y z
N MET A 1 33.05 -61.76 18.55
CA MET A 1 31.67 -61.24 18.49
C MET A 1 31.72 -59.77 18.11
N THR A 2 31.60 -59.46 16.82
CA THR A 2 31.69 -58.07 16.33
C THR A 2 30.28 -57.54 16.16
N GLN A 3 29.80 -56.74 17.11
CA GLN A 3 28.50 -56.07 16.98
C GLN A 3 28.63 -54.96 15.92
N ARG A 4 27.86 -55.09 14.85
CA ARG A 4 27.62 -54.00 13.90
C ARG A 4 26.67 -53.00 14.57
N THR A 5 27.19 -51.83 14.91
CA THR A 5 26.36 -50.67 15.25
C THR A 5 25.60 -50.20 14.01
N SER A 6 24.28 -50.34 14.00
CA SER A 6 23.40 -49.80 12.95
C SER A 6 23.38 -48.27 13.01
N PRO A 7 23.36 -47.57 11.86
CA PRO A 7 23.35 -46.10 11.84
C PRO A 7 21.96 -45.56 12.21
N ALA A 8 21.92 -44.47 12.98
CA ALA A 8 20.69 -43.81 13.39
C ALA A 8 19.87 -43.31 12.18
N ARG A 9 18.57 -43.62 12.15
CA ARG A 9 17.66 -43.24 11.07
C ARG A 9 17.42 -41.71 11.11
N GLY A 10 17.78 -41.00 10.05
CA GLY A 10 17.55 -39.56 9.92
C GLY A 10 16.06 -39.16 9.99
N LYS A 11 15.79 -37.89 10.29
CA LYS A 11 14.41 -37.36 10.43
C LYS A 11 13.59 -37.54 9.15
N THR A 12 12.31 -37.88 9.29
CA THR A 12 11.40 -38.01 8.15
C THR A 12 10.97 -36.65 7.60
N GLN A 13 10.57 -36.59 6.34
CA GLN A 13 10.10 -35.35 5.71
C GLN A 13 8.91 -34.72 6.47
N THR A 14 8.03 -35.55 7.03
CA THR A 14 6.90 -35.11 7.87
C THR A 14 7.38 -34.43 9.15
N GLN A 15 8.39 -35.00 9.82
CA GLN A 15 8.98 -34.41 11.03
C GLN A 15 9.63 -33.05 10.73
N ILE A 16 10.38 -32.94 9.63
CA ILE A 16 11.02 -31.68 9.21
C ILE A 16 9.97 -30.59 8.96
N ARG A 17 8.85 -30.92 8.31
CA ARG A 17 7.75 -29.98 8.07
C ARG A 17 7.06 -29.55 9.37
N ALA A 18 6.84 -30.46 10.32
CA ALA A 18 6.25 -30.14 11.61
C ALA A 18 7.16 -29.21 12.44
N GLU A 19 8.47 -29.47 12.46
CA GLU A 19 9.46 -28.60 13.12
C GLU A 19 9.54 -27.21 12.47
N ALA A 20 9.44 -27.14 11.15
CA ALA A 20 9.38 -25.87 10.42
C ALA A 20 8.15 -25.04 10.82
N ARG A 21 6.95 -25.66 10.82
CA ARG A 21 5.71 -25.00 11.27
C ARG A 21 5.80 -24.51 12.71
N THR A 22 6.35 -25.34 13.60
CA THR A 22 6.53 -24.97 15.02
C THR A 22 7.43 -23.74 15.16
N ARG A 23 8.53 -23.66 14.41
CA ARG A 23 9.39 -22.46 14.40
C ARG A 23 8.70 -21.24 13.81
N GLU A 24 7.91 -21.42 12.75
CA GLU A 24 7.12 -20.34 12.15
C GLU A 24 6.09 -19.76 13.13
N SER A 25 5.36 -20.60 13.86
CA SER A 25 4.44 -20.16 14.92
C SER A 25 5.18 -19.38 16.01
N LYS A 26 6.32 -19.88 16.50
CA LYS A 26 7.15 -19.16 17.49
C LYS A 26 7.67 -17.81 16.96
N ALA A 27 7.99 -17.73 15.67
CA ALA A 27 8.42 -16.49 15.05
C ALA A 27 7.28 -15.45 15.04
N LEU A 28 6.05 -15.89 14.76
CA LEU A 28 4.86 -15.06 14.86
C LEU A 28 4.60 -14.59 16.30
N ASP A 29 4.69 -15.48 17.29
CA ASP A 29 4.50 -15.14 18.71
C ASP A 29 5.50 -14.06 19.17
N LEU A 30 6.79 -14.24 18.87
CA LEU A 30 7.81 -13.24 19.20
C LEU A 30 7.55 -11.90 18.48
N ARG A 31 7.05 -11.95 17.24
CA ARG A 31 6.69 -10.73 16.52
C ARG A 31 5.52 -10.00 17.18
N LEU A 32 4.51 -10.74 17.66
CA LEU A 32 3.37 -10.19 18.41
C LEU A 32 3.81 -9.58 19.75
N LEU A 33 4.85 -10.12 20.38
CA LEU A 33 5.49 -9.54 21.57
C LEU A 33 6.39 -8.32 21.27
N GLY A 34 6.44 -7.85 20.03
CA GLY A 34 7.15 -6.62 19.64
C GLY A 34 8.62 -6.82 19.25
N TYR A 35 9.12 -8.05 19.16
CA TYR A 35 10.51 -8.31 18.79
C TYR A 35 10.75 -7.91 17.32
N SER A 36 11.96 -7.39 17.04
CA SER A 36 12.38 -7.08 15.66
C SER A 36 12.70 -8.36 14.89
N HIS A 37 12.55 -8.34 13.56
CA HIS A 37 12.91 -9.48 12.71
C HIS A 37 14.36 -9.93 12.89
N ASP A 38 15.28 -9.01 13.18
CA ASP A 38 16.69 -9.31 13.45
C ASP A 38 16.88 -10.07 14.76
N ARG A 39 16.15 -9.67 15.81
CA ARG A 39 16.16 -10.37 17.10
C ARG A 39 15.53 -11.75 16.97
N ILE A 40 14.42 -11.86 16.25
CA ILE A 40 13.75 -13.14 15.97
C ILE A 40 14.66 -14.08 15.17
N ALA A 41 15.40 -13.55 14.19
CA ALA A 41 16.35 -14.35 13.42
C ALA A 41 17.44 -14.97 14.30
N ARG A 42 18.02 -14.18 15.21
CA ARG A 42 19.02 -14.66 16.17
C ARG A 42 18.42 -15.67 17.16
N GLU A 43 17.25 -15.37 17.71
CA GLU A 43 16.59 -16.20 18.72
C GLU A 43 16.18 -17.57 18.19
N LEU A 44 15.72 -17.64 16.93
CA LEU A 44 15.19 -18.87 16.34
C LEU A 44 16.16 -19.54 15.35
N GLY A 45 17.38 -19.02 15.21
CA GLY A 45 18.41 -19.56 14.33
C GLY A 45 18.08 -19.44 12.84
N TYR A 46 17.39 -18.39 12.42
CA TYR A 46 17.23 -18.08 10.99
C TYR A 46 18.50 -17.44 10.44
N ALA A 47 18.86 -17.78 9.20
CA ALA A 47 20.07 -17.29 8.55
C ALA A 47 20.15 -15.75 8.45
N HIS A 48 19.00 -15.08 8.31
CA HIS A 48 18.93 -13.63 8.18
C HIS A 48 17.53 -13.09 8.49
N ARG A 49 17.43 -11.78 8.71
CA ARG A 49 16.18 -11.02 8.96
C ARG A 49 15.05 -11.39 8.02
N SER A 50 15.33 -11.46 6.71
CA SER A 50 14.32 -11.77 5.70
C SER A 50 13.77 -13.19 5.79
N ALA A 51 14.55 -14.15 6.32
CA ALA A 51 14.09 -15.51 6.55
C ALA A 51 13.11 -15.57 7.74
N ALA A 52 13.38 -14.80 8.81
CA ALA A 52 12.44 -14.63 9.91
C ALA A 52 11.13 -13.97 9.44
N LYS A 53 11.21 -12.92 8.62
CA LYS A 53 10.01 -12.30 8.02
C LYS A 53 9.19 -13.31 7.21
N LYS A 54 9.83 -14.07 6.30
CA LYS A 54 9.15 -15.11 5.51
C LYS A 54 8.55 -16.22 6.36
N ALA A 55 9.14 -16.54 7.51
CA ALA A 55 8.57 -17.50 8.45
C ALA A 55 7.30 -16.94 9.11
N ILE A 56 7.31 -15.68 9.53
CA ILE A 56 6.14 -14.98 10.07
C ILE A 56 5.03 -14.90 9.01
N ASP A 57 5.36 -14.49 7.77
CA ASP A 57 4.39 -14.40 6.68
C ASP A 57 3.73 -15.76 6.40
N ARG A 58 4.51 -16.86 6.44
CA ARG A 58 3.98 -18.23 6.27
C ARG A 58 3.15 -18.70 7.46
N ALA A 59 3.54 -18.35 8.69
CA ALA A 59 2.73 -18.60 9.88
C ALA A 59 1.37 -17.91 9.75
N LEU A 60 1.36 -16.64 9.35
CA LEU A 60 0.14 -15.85 9.10
C LEU A 60 -0.71 -16.45 7.98
N ALA A 61 -0.10 -16.82 6.86
CA ALA A 61 -0.81 -17.45 5.74
C ALA A 61 -1.37 -18.85 6.09
N GLY A 62 -0.73 -19.53 7.05
CA GLY A 62 -1.17 -20.83 7.57
C GLY A 62 -2.32 -20.75 8.57
N ILE A 63 -2.65 -19.55 9.07
CA ILE A 63 -3.86 -19.35 9.89
C ILE A 63 -5.06 -19.55 8.96
N PRO A 64 -5.94 -20.54 9.23
CA PRO A 64 -7.12 -20.75 8.42
C PRO A 64 -7.91 -19.44 8.33
N ARG A 65 -8.27 -19.02 7.10
CA ARG A 65 -9.05 -17.78 6.90
C ARG A 65 -10.31 -17.76 7.76
N GLU A 66 -10.95 -18.92 7.93
CA GLU A 66 -12.11 -19.07 8.81
C GLU A 66 -11.78 -18.84 10.28
N ALA A 67 -10.63 -19.29 10.79
CA ALA A 67 -10.21 -19.03 12.16
C ALA A 67 -9.85 -17.56 12.39
N ALA A 68 -9.19 -16.92 11.42
CA ALA A 68 -8.90 -15.50 11.45
C ALA A 68 -10.19 -14.65 11.39
N LYS A 69 -11.17 -15.08 10.58
CA LYS A 69 -12.49 -14.48 10.49
C LYS A 69 -13.28 -14.65 11.79
N GLN A 70 -13.34 -15.86 12.35
CA GLN A 70 -14.00 -16.14 13.63
C GLN A 70 -13.43 -15.29 14.76
N LEU A 71 -12.11 -15.13 14.83
CA LEU A 71 -11.47 -14.27 15.83
C LEU A 71 -11.86 -12.80 15.64
N ARG A 72 -11.91 -12.31 14.39
CA ARG A 72 -12.38 -10.95 14.07
C ARG A 72 -13.84 -10.78 14.47
N ASP A 73 -14.69 -11.76 14.18
CA ASP A 73 -16.12 -11.74 14.49
C ASP A 73 -16.32 -11.66 16.02
N ILE A 74 -15.62 -12.48 16.82
CA ILE A 74 -15.64 -12.44 18.29
C ILE A 74 -15.17 -11.07 18.83
N GLU A 75 -14.12 -10.49 18.24
CA GLU A 75 -13.62 -9.20 18.69
C GLU A 75 -14.60 -8.07 18.35
N LEU A 76 -15.26 -8.12 17.19
CA LEU A 76 -16.33 -7.19 16.84
C LEU A 76 -17.51 -7.28 17.81
N GLU A 77 -17.90 -8.48 18.24
CA GLU A 77 -18.94 -8.68 19.25
C GLU A 77 -18.55 -8.07 20.61
N ARG A 78 -17.30 -8.22 21.03
CA ARG A 78 -16.78 -7.57 22.26
C ARG A 78 -16.81 -6.06 22.15
N LEU A 79 -16.43 -5.50 21.00
CA LEU A 79 -16.49 -4.07 20.74
C LEU A 79 -17.94 -3.55 20.73
N ASP A 80 -18.88 -4.31 20.18
CA ASP A 80 -20.32 -3.98 20.24
C ASP A 80 -20.80 -3.95 21.69
N LEU A 81 -20.40 -4.93 22.51
CA LEU A 81 -20.74 -4.96 23.93
C LEU A 81 -20.15 -3.76 24.68
N ALA A 82 -18.88 -3.44 24.46
CA ALA A 82 -18.22 -2.28 25.05
C ALA A 82 -18.91 -0.97 24.64
N GLN A 83 -19.22 -0.80 23.35
CA GLN A 83 -19.95 0.36 22.85
C GLN A 83 -21.32 0.51 23.51
N ARG A 84 -22.10 -0.57 23.63
CA ARG A 84 -23.40 -0.56 24.33
C ARG A 84 -23.26 -0.12 25.78
N SER A 85 -22.21 -0.57 26.48
CA SER A 85 -21.98 -0.18 27.88
C SER A 85 -21.70 1.32 28.08
N LEU A 86 -21.27 2.03 27.03
CA LEU A 86 -20.99 3.46 27.08
C LEU A 86 -22.22 4.33 26.80
N ALA A 87 -23.34 3.75 26.32
CA ALA A 87 -24.49 4.48 25.79
C ALA A 87 -25.03 5.53 26.76
N ASP A 88 -25.29 5.17 28.01
CA ASP A 88 -25.82 6.11 29.00
C ASP A 88 -24.85 7.27 29.30
N GLY A 89 -23.54 6.99 29.30
CA GLY A 89 -22.51 7.99 29.50
C GLY A 89 -22.49 9.01 28.35
N ILE A 90 -22.59 8.52 27.12
CA ILE A 90 -22.64 9.35 25.91
C ILE A 90 -23.89 10.23 25.90
N VAL A 91 -25.06 9.67 26.19
CA VAL A 91 -26.33 10.41 26.26
C VAL A 91 -26.27 11.53 27.32
N ARG A 92 -25.58 11.29 28.43
CA ARG A 92 -25.35 12.29 29.48
C ARG A 92 -24.22 13.30 29.16
N GLY A 93 -23.65 13.26 27.95
CA GLY A 93 -22.58 14.18 27.54
C GLY A 93 -21.24 13.92 28.22
N ASN A 94 -20.99 12.71 28.74
CA ASN A 94 -19.71 12.37 29.33
C ASN A 94 -18.63 12.29 28.24
N LEU A 95 -17.76 13.31 28.17
CA LEU A 95 -16.68 13.41 27.19
C LEU A 95 -15.74 12.19 27.24
N GLY A 96 -15.48 11.65 28.43
CA GLY A 96 -14.66 10.44 28.55
C GLY A 96 -15.33 9.17 27.99
N ALA A 97 -16.66 9.11 27.94
CA ALA A 97 -17.37 8.02 27.27
C ALA A 97 -17.32 8.19 25.75
N ILE A 98 -17.43 9.42 25.27
CA ILE A 98 -17.30 9.79 23.84
C ILE A 98 -15.89 9.47 23.33
N ASP A 99 -14.84 9.84 24.08
CA ASP A 99 -13.45 9.52 23.71
C ASP A 99 -13.21 8.01 23.59
N ARG A 100 -13.79 7.23 24.51
CA ARG A 100 -13.71 5.76 24.48
C ARG A 100 -14.47 5.18 23.29
N LEU A 101 -15.63 5.75 22.95
CA LEU A 101 -16.38 5.38 21.74
C LEU A 101 -15.54 5.60 20.48
N LEU A 102 -14.89 6.76 20.34
CA LEU A 102 -14.04 7.05 19.19
C LEU A 102 -12.88 6.05 19.05
N ARG A 103 -12.27 5.63 20.16
CA ARG A 103 -11.24 4.57 20.16
C ARG A 103 -11.79 3.20 19.75
N ILE A 104 -13.00 2.86 20.18
CA ILE A 104 -13.68 1.63 19.74
C ILE A 104 -13.92 1.67 18.23
N MET A 105 -14.43 2.80 17.71
CA MET A 105 -14.68 2.98 16.28
C MET A 105 -13.40 2.89 15.45
N ASP A 106 -12.31 3.51 15.90
CA ASP A 106 -10.98 3.39 15.29
C ASP A 106 -10.49 1.93 15.25
N HIS A 107 -10.65 1.18 16.35
CA HIS A 107 -10.25 -0.22 16.39
C HIS A 107 -11.08 -1.10 15.43
N ARG A 108 -12.40 -0.87 15.34
CA ARG A 108 -13.28 -1.55 14.37
C ARG A 108 -12.84 -1.27 12.94
N ALA A 109 -12.58 -0.01 12.61
CA ALA A 109 -12.13 0.38 11.27
C ALA A 109 -10.81 -0.31 10.89
N LYS A 110 -9.89 -0.50 11.84
CA LYS A 110 -8.65 -1.27 11.64
C LYS A 110 -8.91 -2.76 11.42
N LEU A 111 -9.77 -3.39 12.23
CA LEU A 111 -10.11 -4.81 12.07
C LEU A 111 -10.82 -5.11 10.73
N LEU A 112 -11.57 -4.13 10.22
CA LEU A 112 -12.29 -4.20 8.96
C LEU A 112 -11.50 -3.70 7.75
N GLY A 113 -10.29 -3.16 7.96
CA GLY A 113 -9.44 -2.64 6.86
C GLY A 113 -9.93 -1.32 6.24
N LEU A 114 -10.80 -0.57 6.92
CA LEU A 114 -11.39 0.66 6.37
C LEU A 114 -10.39 1.82 6.18
N TYR A 115 -9.19 1.72 6.78
CA TYR A 115 -8.10 2.68 6.58
C TYR A 115 -7.12 2.27 5.48
N GLU A 116 -7.23 1.05 4.93
CA GLU A 116 -6.35 0.63 3.84
C GLU A 116 -6.79 1.29 2.52
N PRO A 117 -5.86 1.68 1.65
CA PRO A 117 -6.19 2.18 0.32
C PRO A 117 -7.04 1.14 -0.41
N GLN A 118 -8.27 1.51 -0.74
CA GLN A 118 -9.16 0.65 -1.51
C GLN A 118 -8.56 0.52 -2.91
N ALA A 119 -8.28 -0.73 -3.32
CA ALA A 119 -7.65 -1.03 -4.61
C ALA A 119 -8.46 -0.49 -5.81
N ASP A 120 -9.77 -0.29 -5.61
CA ASP A 120 -10.72 0.17 -6.63
C ASP A 120 -10.92 1.69 -6.58
N SER A 121 -9.85 2.46 -6.74
CA SER A 121 -9.96 3.91 -6.86
C SER A 121 -10.39 4.39 -8.26
N GLY A 122 -10.73 3.48 -9.19
CA GLY A 122 -11.08 3.81 -10.58
C GLY A 122 -9.95 4.49 -11.36
N ILE A 123 -8.76 4.65 -10.76
CA ILE A 123 -7.61 5.35 -11.35
C ILE A 123 -7.17 4.67 -12.64
N ALA A 124 -7.27 3.34 -12.72
CA ALA A 124 -6.95 2.58 -13.93
C ALA A 124 -7.94 2.88 -15.08
N GLU A 125 -9.24 3.02 -14.77
CA GLU A 125 -10.28 3.35 -15.75
C GLU A 125 -10.15 4.80 -16.23
N VAL A 126 -9.88 5.74 -15.32
CA VAL A 126 -9.61 7.14 -15.67
C VAL A 126 -8.35 7.27 -16.52
N ALA A 127 -7.27 6.53 -16.18
CA ALA A 127 -6.05 6.52 -16.97
C ALA A 127 -6.27 5.96 -18.38
N ALA A 128 -7.08 4.91 -18.52
CA ALA A 128 -7.44 4.35 -19.82
C ALA A 128 -8.27 5.33 -20.67
N VAL A 129 -9.25 6.02 -20.06
CA VAL A 129 -10.07 7.04 -20.74
C VAL A 129 -9.22 8.24 -21.19
N LEU A 130 -8.34 8.74 -20.32
CA LEU A 130 -7.43 9.84 -20.67
C LEU A 130 -6.43 9.44 -21.76
N GLY A 131 -5.88 8.23 -21.70
CA GLY A 131 -5.00 7.71 -22.75
C GLY A 131 -5.71 7.62 -24.11
N ALA A 132 -6.96 7.16 -24.14
CA ALA A 132 -7.76 7.11 -25.36
C ALA A 132 -8.10 8.50 -25.90
N TRP A 133 -8.37 9.48 -25.04
CA TRP A 133 -8.62 10.86 -25.46
C TRP A 133 -7.36 11.54 -26.00
N LEU A 134 -6.21 11.41 -25.33
CA LEU A 134 -4.94 11.95 -25.81
C LEU A 134 -4.48 11.32 -27.13
N GLY A 135 -4.75 10.04 -27.34
CA GLY A 135 -4.51 9.38 -28.62
C GLY A 135 -5.29 10.03 -29.77
N LYS A 136 -6.58 10.32 -29.55
CA LYS A 136 -7.42 11.01 -30.54
C LYS A 136 -6.97 12.44 -30.82
N VAL A 137 -6.61 13.19 -29.78
CA VAL A 137 -6.08 14.56 -29.95
C VAL A 137 -4.81 14.55 -30.79
N ARG A 138 -3.92 13.58 -30.57
CA ARG A 138 -2.68 13.47 -31.37
C ARG A 138 -2.95 13.10 -32.84
N GLU A 139 -3.92 12.22 -33.10
CA GLU A 139 -4.34 11.91 -34.47
C GLU A 139 -4.96 13.13 -35.18
N GLU A 140 -5.71 13.96 -34.46
CA GLU A 140 -6.27 15.22 -34.97
C GLU A 140 -5.18 16.27 -35.22
N ASP A 141 -4.22 16.44 -34.31
CA ASP A 141 -3.09 17.37 -34.48
C ASP A 141 -2.15 16.92 -35.62
N ASP A 142 -1.81 15.64 -35.71
CA ASP A 142 -0.99 15.08 -36.81
C ASP A 142 -1.68 15.28 -38.18
N ALA A 143 -3.01 15.22 -38.22
CA ALA A 143 -3.80 15.48 -39.43
C ALA A 143 -3.85 16.97 -39.80
N LEU A 144 -3.82 17.88 -38.81
CA LEU A 144 -3.78 19.33 -39.03
C LEU A 144 -2.38 19.80 -39.48
N ASP A 145 -1.31 19.19 -38.95
CA ASP A 145 0.08 19.49 -39.32
C ASP A 145 0.47 18.95 -40.72
N ALA A 146 -0.14 17.86 -41.17
CA ALA A 146 0.12 17.29 -42.50
C ALA A 146 -0.33 18.19 -43.67
N ASP A 147 -1.29 19.10 -43.44
CA ASP A 147 -1.87 20.00 -44.44
C ASP A 147 -1.32 21.44 -44.35
N LEU A 148 -0.41 21.70 -43.41
CA LEU A 148 0.28 22.98 -43.28
C LEU A 148 1.44 23.05 -44.29
N PRO A 149 1.40 23.96 -45.29
CA PRO A 149 2.53 24.12 -46.19
C PRO A 149 3.75 24.62 -45.42
N ASP A 150 4.95 24.15 -45.80
CA ASP A 150 6.24 24.57 -45.24
C ASP A 150 6.32 26.10 -45.18
N ARG A 151 5.99 26.69 -44.02
CA ARG A 151 6.24 28.09 -43.75
C ARG A 151 7.65 28.17 -43.21
N GLU A 152 8.56 28.68 -44.04
CA GLU A 152 9.85 29.12 -43.53
C GLU A 152 9.62 30.04 -42.32
N PRO A 153 10.41 29.88 -41.24
CA PRO A 153 10.25 30.69 -40.04
C PRO A 153 10.38 32.16 -40.43
N GLN A 154 9.28 32.91 -40.30
CA GLN A 154 9.29 34.34 -40.54
C GLN A 154 10.18 34.97 -39.47
N THR A 155 11.35 35.47 -39.89
CA THR A 155 12.19 36.29 -39.03
C THR A 155 11.34 37.45 -38.51
N PRO A 156 11.17 37.64 -37.19
CA PRO A 156 10.38 38.75 -36.67
C PRO A 156 10.96 40.06 -37.21
N GLN A 157 10.17 40.79 -38.00
CA GLN A 157 10.55 42.13 -38.45
C GLN A 157 10.43 43.07 -37.25
N ASP A 158 11.55 43.65 -36.83
CA ASP A 158 11.61 44.62 -35.74
C ASP A 158 10.77 45.86 -36.11
N PRO A 159 9.68 46.18 -35.39
CA PRO A 159 8.75 47.24 -35.78
C PRO A 159 9.34 48.66 -35.78
N LEU A 160 10.55 48.85 -35.26
CA LEU A 160 11.12 50.18 -34.99
C LEU A 160 11.92 50.80 -36.14
N GLU A 161 12.14 50.10 -37.27
CA GLU A 161 12.86 50.69 -38.41
C GLU A 161 12.00 51.67 -39.25
N GLY A 162 10.67 51.56 -39.20
CA GLY A 162 9.75 52.35 -40.01
C GLY A 162 9.47 53.78 -39.51
N GLU A 163 9.62 54.05 -38.21
CA GLU A 163 9.25 55.34 -37.60
C GLU A 163 10.36 56.40 -37.65
N ASN A 164 11.64 55.98 -37.60
CA ASN A 164 12.78 56.90 -37.64
C ASN A 164 12.97 57.61 -38.99
N ALA A 165 12.44 57.04 -40.09
CA ALA A 165 12.52 57.62 -41.42
C ALA A 165 11.52 58.79 -41.64
N ARG A 166 10.41 58.84 -40.90
CA ARG A 166 9.37 59.89 -41.06
C ARG A 166 9.66 61.15 -40.26
N GLN A 167 10.38 61.04 -39.14
CA GLN A 167 10.70 62.19 -38.28
C GLN A 167 11.83 63.08 -38.83
N ARG A 168 12.66 62.59 -39.77
CA ARG A 168 13.74 63.39 -40.38
C ARG A 168 13.32 64.31 -41.54
N ARG A 169 12.05 64.28 -41.98
CA ARG A 169 11.54 65.15 -43.07
C ARG A 169 10.64 66.31 -42.62
N ALA A 170 10.36 66.46 -41.32
CA ALA A 170 9.50 67.51 -40.78
C ALA A 170 10.22 68.59 -39.96
N GLY A 171 11.56 68.66 -40.01
CA GLY A 171 12.36 69.64 -39.28
C GLY A 171 13.50 70.20 -40.14
N SER A 172 13.17 71.06 -41.11
CA SER A 172 14.12 71.88 -41.87
C SER A 172 13.35 72.92 -42.67
N VAL A 173 13.55 74.19 -42.30
CA VAL A 173 12.99 75.46 -42.80
C VAL A 173 11.71 75.92 -42.11
#